data_AF-A0A2H0YEC1-F1
#
_entry.id   AF-A0A2H0YEC1-F1
#
_cell.length_a   1.000
_cell.length_b   1.000
_cell.length_c   1.000
_cell.angle_alpha   90.00
_cell.angle_beta   90.00
_cell.angle_gamma   90.00
#
_symmetry.space_group_name_H-M   'P 1'
#
loop_
_entity.id
_entity.type
_entity.pdbx_description
1 polymer ?
#
loop_
_entity_poly.entity_id
_entity_poly.type
_entity_poly.pdbx_seq_one_letter_code
_entity_poly.pdbx_strand_id
1 'polypeptide(L)'
;LKNCDVYAPVGEVNKVFPFDEARDKVLKAFGDFSPEMEKIAKEFFEESRIDAAVRHGKTGGAFCSGMTPRIPSYVLMNYTGNLRDVATLAHELGHGVHFSLSKKQTLVNYDAVLPMAETASVFGEMLLTRLFLSEEQDPKVRASILCAKIEDIIATTFRQNVLTRFEIHAHLKRKDKLLSPQELCDLWWEENGKLFGDAVEMIPSYKWGWSYISHFVHARFYCYSYVFGELLVLSLFRQYLEDGKAFVPKYLDLLSAGGTDSPPNLLSAMGIDVNDPGFWQKGYDLVRDLIMELKKTLGE
;
A
#
# COMPACT_ATOMS: atom_id res chain seq x y z
N LEU A 1 -25.02 0.68 8.40
CA LEU A 1 -23.70 1.34 8.42
C LEU A 1 -23.80 2.56 7.53
N LYS A 2 -23.34 3.74 7.97
CA LYS A 2 -23.24 4.92 7.10
C LYS A 2 -21.82 5.07 6.58
N ASN A 3 -21.63 5.84 5.51
CA ASN A 3 -20.30 6.07 4.94
C ASN A 3 -19.32 6.78 5.91
N CYS A 4 -19.81 7.47 6.94
CA CYS A 4 -18.99 8.01 8.02
C CYS A 4 -18.50 6.96 9.02
N ASP A 5 -19.10 5.78 9.04
CA ASP A 5 -18.77 4.69 9.96
C ASP A 5 -17.74 3.71 9.37
N VAL A 6 -17.48 3.78 8.05
CA VAL A 6 -16.64 2.82 7.31
C VAL A 6 -15.22 2.72 7.87
N TYR A 7 -14.68 3.82 8.38
CA TYR A 7 -13.33 3.91 8.95
C TYR A 7 -13.34 3.91 10.49
N ALA A 8 -14.45 3.49 11.11
CA ALA A 8 -14.51 3.39 12.56
C ALA A 8 -13.60 2.25 13.04
N PRO A 9 -12.72 2.49 14.03
CA PRO A 9 -11.79 1.47 14.49
C PRO A 9 -12.52 0.26 15.07
N VAL A 10 -12.07 -0.93 14.69
CA VAL A 10 -12.57 -2.19 15.25
C VAL A 10 -11.65 -2.62 16.40
N GLY A 11 -12.16 -2.48 17.63
CA GLY A 11 -11.45 -2.80 18.87
C GLY A 11 -10.61 -1.64 19.43
N GLU A 12 -10.38 -1.67 20.75
CA GLU A 12 -9.43 -0.77 21.42
C GLU A 12 -8.09 -1.49 21.56
N VAL A 13 -7.14 -1.23 20.67
CA VAL A 13 -5.77 -1.75 20.79
C VAL A 13 -4.90 -0.64 21.39
N ASN A 14 -4.91 -0.52 22.73
CA ASN A 14 -4.05 0.41 23.47
C ASN A 14 -2.62 -0.12 23.67
N LYS A 15 -2.12 -0.92 22.74
CA LYS A 15 -0.75 -1.48 22.81
C LYS A 15 0.23 -0.46 22.28
N VAL A 16 1.16 -0.06 23.15
CA VAL A 16 2.29 0.80 22.78
C VAL A 16 3.46 -0.09 22.40
N PHE A 17 4.01 0.11 21.21
CA PHE A 17 5.23 -0.50 20.70
C PHE A 17 6.38 0.50 20.84
N PRO A 18 7.33 0.30 21.76
CA PRO A 18 8.56 1.08 21.79
C PRO A 18 9.29 0.99 20.43
N PHE A 19 10.02 2.04 20.05
CA PHE A 19 10.67 2.10 18.74
C PHE A 19 11.66 0.94 18.52
N ASP A 20 12.37 0.50 19.56
CA ASP A 20 13.25 -0.67 19.49
C ASP A 20 12.48 -1.98 19.22
N GLU A 21 11.30 -2.16 19.82
CA GLU A 21 10.44 -3.32 19.54
C GLU A 21 9.96 -3.27 18.09
N ALA A 22 9.54 -2.10 17.61
CA ALA A 22 9.14 -1.91 16.22
C ALA A 22 10.27 -2.21 15.25
N ARG A 23 11.49 -1.73 15.51
CA ARG A 23 12.70 -2.10 14.75
C ARG A 23 12.83 -3.62 14.67
N ASP A 24 12.82 -4.29 15.82
CA ASP A 24 13.06 -5.73 15.88
C ASP A 24 11.99 -6.53 15.12
N LYS A 25 10.71 -6.10 15.20
CA LYS A 25 9.61 -6.69 14.41
C LYS A 25 9.80 -6.50 12.91
N VAL A 26 10.16 -5.30 12.47
CA VAL A 26 10.36 -5.03 11.03
C VAL A 26 11.57 -5.79 10.49
N LEU A 27 12.70 -5.79 11.22
CA LEU A 27 13.88 -6.56 10.83
C LEU A 27 13.58 -8.05 10.76
N LYS A 28 12.85 -8.59 11.74
CA LYS A 28 12.40 -9.99 11.71
C LYS A 28 11.52 -10.29 10.51
N ALA A 29 10.51 -9.46 10.23
CA ALA A 29 9.61 -9.66 9.10
C ALA A 29 10.37 -9.66 7.77
N PHE A 30 11.34 -8.77 7.62
CA PHE A 30 12.18 -8.71 6.42
C PHE A 30 13.15 -9.88 6.34
N GLY A 31 13.73 -10.32 7.45
CA GLY A 31 14.69 -11.44 7.52
C GLY A 31 14.07 -12.80 7.27
N ASP A 32 12.85 -13.03 7.78
CA ASP A 32 12.07 -14.25 7.50
C ASP A 32 11.78 -14.39 6.00
N PHE A 33 11.65 -13.27 5.27
CA PHE A 33 11.51 -13.24 3.81
C PHE A 33 12.86 -13.34 3.08
N SER A 34 13.81 -12.48 3.43
CA SER A 34 15.12 -12.38 2.80
C SER A 34 16.19 -11.81 3.75
N PRO A 35 17.28 -12.55 4.01
CA PRO A 35 18.43 -12.03 4.76
C PRO A 35 19.04 -10.75 4.17
N GLU A 36 18.92 -10.56 2.84
CA GLU A 36 19.39 -9.35 2.18
C GLU A 36 18.51 -8.13 2.52
N MET A 37 17.20 -8.30 2.59
CA MET A 37 16.29 -7.22 2.99
C MET A 37 16.49 -6.84 4.46
N GLU A 38 16.67 -7.82 5.34
CA GLU A 38 16.99 -7.55 6.75
C GLU A 38 18.29 -6.77 6.88
N LYS A 39 19.35 -7.21 6.19
CA LYS A 39 20.65 -6.53 6.20
C LYS A 39 20.50 -5.06 5.78
N ILE A 40 19.83 -4.81 4.65
CA ILE A 40 19.63 -3.45 4.14
C ILE A 40 18.82 -2.62 5.13
N ALA A 41 17.71 -3.15 5.67
CA ALA A 41 16.90 -2.44 6.65
C ALA A 41 17.69 -2.14 7.94
N LYS A 42 18.55 -3.06 8.38
CA LYS A 42 19.41 -2.90 9.55
C LYS A 42 20.38 -1.73 9.40
N GLU A 43 20.95 -1.55 8.21
CA GLU A 43 21.85 -0.42 7.90
C GLU A 43 21.17 0.94 8.14
N PHE A 44 19.84 1.07 7.96
CA PHE A 44 19.14 2.34 8.26
C PHE A 44 19.20 2.69 9.75
N PHE A 45 19.13 1.70 10.63
CA PHE A 45 19.23 1.90 12.07
C PHE A 45 20.68 2.13 12.51
N GLU A 46 21.61 1.31 12.02
CA GLU A 46 23.04 1.38 12.37
C GLU A 46 23.69 2.70 11.91
N GLU A 47 23.27 3.22 10.76
CA GLU A 47 23.79 4.47 10.18
C GLU A 47 22.94 5.70 10.55
N SER A 48 21.96 5.55 11.45
CA SER A 48 21.09 6.66 11.90
C SER A 48 20.37 7.39 10.75
N ARG A 49 19.89 6.63 9.75
CA ARG A 49 19.18 7.17 8.57
C ARG A 49 17.68 7.33 8.77
N ILE A 50 17.18 7.18 9.99
CA ILE A 50 15.76 7.29 10.35
C ILE A 50 15.56 8.43 11.34
N ASP A 51 14.82 9.46 10.95
CA ASP A 51 14.35 10.52 11.83
C ASP A 51 12.91 10.22 12.29
N ALA A 52 12.77 9.50 13.41
CA ALA A 52 11.48 9.00 13.91
C ALA A 52 10.80 9.90 14.96
N ALA A 53 11.57 10.63 15.79
CA ALA A 53 11.02 11.34 16.94
C ALA A 53 10.14 12.53 16.53
N VAL A 54 9.00 12.68 17.22
CA VAL A 54 8.09 13.82 17.06
C VAL A 54 8.69 15.05 17.74
N ARG A 55 8.71 16.18 17.04
CA ARG A 55 9.18 17.47 17.58
C ARG A 55 8.43 18.64 16.97
N HIS A 56 8.33 19.73 17.72
CA HIS A 56 7.71 20.97 17.24
C HIS A 56 8.41 21.47 15.96
N GLY A 57 7.62 21.83 14.94
CA GLY A 57 8.14 22.32 13.66
C GLY A 57 8.59 21.23 12.67
N LYS A 58 8.53 19.94 13.02
CA LYS A 58 8.80 18.85 12.07
C LYS A 58 7.63 18.66 11.10
N THR A 59 7.93 18.39 9.83
CA THR A 59 6.93 17.98 8.84
C THR A 59 6.17 16.74 9.31
N GLY A 60 4.84 16.75 9.16
CA GLY A 60 3.98 15.62 9.49
C GLY A 60 4.09 14.46 8.49
N GLY A 61 3.50 13.32 8.83
CA GLY A 61 3.52 12.11 7.97
C GLY A 61 4.83 11.33 8.05
N ALA A 62 5.09 10.56 7.00
CA ALA A 62 6.31 9.79 6.80
C ALA A 62 6.68 9.75 5.31
N PHE A 63 7.96 9.56 5.02
CA PHE A 63 8.47 9.28 3.68
C PHE A 63 9.89 8.69 3.73
N CYS A 64 10.27 7.98 2.67
CA CYS A 64 11.63 7.60 2.35
C CYS A 64 12.10 8.40 1.14
N SER A 65 13.28 9.00 1.22
CA SER A 65 13.86 9.78 0.12
C SER A 65 15.22 9.23 -0.28
N GLY A 66 15.31 8.76 -1.53
CA GLY A 66 16.57 8.54 -2.24
C GLY A 66 16.83 9.71 -3.19
N MET A 67 18.04 10.27 -3.18
CA MET A 67 18.40 11.39 -4.08
C MET A 67 19.15 10.92 -5.31
N THR A 68 20.10 9.99 -5.14
CA THR A 68 20.92 9.46 -6.24
C THR A 68 21.35 8.03 -5.89
N PRO A 69 21.74 7.20 -6.88
CA PRO A 69 22.29 5.86 -6.62
C PRO A 69 23.51 5.81 -5.67
N ARG A 70 24.21 6.94 -5.50
CA ARG A 70 25.45 7.02 -4.71
C ARG A 70 25.21 7.44 -3.26
N ILE A 71 24.07 8.04 -2.97
CA ILE A 71 23.74 8.58 -1.64
C ILE A 71 22.69 7.65 -1.02
N PRO A 72 22.94 7.06 0.16
CA PRO A 72 21.93 6.28 0.87
C PRO A 72 20.62 7.06 1.04
N SER A 73 19.49 6.37 0.97
CA SER A 73 18.19 6.96 1.25
C SER A 73 17.98 7.15 2.76
N TYR A 74 17.12 8.10 3.09
CA TYR A 74 16.76 8.49 4.47
C TYR A 74 15.26 8.37 4.69
N VAL A 75 14.87 8.01 5.90
CA VAL A 75 13.48 7.92 6.33
C VAL A 75 13.16 9.05 7.29
N LEU A 76 12.07 9.76 7.04
CA LEU A 76 11.42 10.63 8.01
C LEU A 76 10.09 10.00 8.40
N MET A 77 9.82 9.94 9.70
CA MET A 77 8.50 9.55 10.20
C MET A 77 8.17 10.22 11.53
N ASN A 78 6.93 10.09 11.98
CA ASN A 78 6.48 10.61 13.27
C ASN A 78 5.97 9.46 14.13
N TYR A 79 6.87 8.84 14.89
CA TYR A 79 6.59 7.63 15.64
C TYR A 79 6.03 7.96 17.04
N THR A 80 4.81 7.49 17.31
CA THR A 80 4.07 7.67 18.57
C THR A 80 3.84 6.36 19.33
N GLY A 81 4.20 5.22 18.73
CA GLY A 81 4.17 3.90 19.36
C GLY A 81 2.91 3.09 19.11
N ASN A 82 2.02 3.50 18.20
CA ASN A 82 0.86 2.69 17.85
C ASN A 82 1.20 1.70 16.72
N LEU A 83 0.32 0.71 16.47
CA LEU A 83 0.54 -0.31 15.43
C LEU A 83 0.70 0.29 14.01
N ARG A 84 -0.04 1.36 13.70
CA ARG A 84 0.06 2.05 12.41
C ARG A 84 1.46 2.66 12.23
N ASP A 85 2.10 3.12 13.29
CA ASP A 85 3.47 3.63 13.21
C ASP A 85 4.47 2.51 12.89
N VAL A 86 4.26 1.29 13.40
CA VAL A 86 5.09 0.13 13.05
C VAL A 86 4.90 -0.26 11.58
N ALA A 87 3.66 -0.26 11.09
CA ALA A 87 3.36 -0.46 9.67
C ALA A 87 4.00 0.62 8.80
N THR A 88 3.94 1.88 9.22
CA THR A 88 4.60 3.01 8.54
C THR A 88 6.12 2.82 8.51
N LEU A 89 6.74 2.35 9.59
CA LEU A 89 8.17 2.05 9.60
C LEU A 89 8.52 0.95 8.58
N ALA A 90 7.72 -0.13 8.50
CA ALA A 90 7.90 -1.17 7.48
C ALA A 90 7.71 -0.63 6.06
N HIS A 91 6.70 0.22 5.85
CA HIS A 91 6.42 0.87 4.57
C HIS A 91 7.64 1.67 4.09
N GLU A 92 8.14 2.60 4.92
CA GLU A 92 9.26 3.45 4.54
C GLU A 92 10.57 2.68 4.40
N LEU A 93 10.79 1.66 5.22
CA LEU A 93 11.95 0.77 5.05
C LEU A 93 11.83 -0.11 3.80
N GLY A 94 10.62 -0.45 3.35
CA GLY A 94 10.39 -1.09 2.05
C GLY A 94 10.87 -0.20 0.89
N HIS A 95 10.52 1.09 0.89
CA HIS A 95 11.12 2.05 -0.04
C HIS A 95 12.64 2.14 0.12
N GLY A 96 13.12 2.17 1.37
CA GLY A 96 14.56 2.17 1.67
C GLY A 96 15.32 0.97 1.10
N VAL A 97 14.68 -0.20 1.12
CA VAL A 97 15.19 -1.43 0.50
C VAL A 97 15.18 -1.30 -1.02
N HIS A 98 14.09 -0.83 -1.61
CA HIS A 98 13.99 -0.60 -3.06
C HIS A 98 15.12 0.31 -3.55
N PHE A 99 15.28 1.47 -2.91
CA PHE A 99 16.36 2.42 -3.21
C PHE A 99 17.74 1.79 -3.06
N SER A 100 17.96 0.96 -2.04
CA SER A 100 19.26 0.32 -1.82
C SER A 100 19.60 -0.72 -2.87
N LEU A 101 18.61 -1.50 -3.31
CA LEU A 101 18.77 -2.49 -4.38
C LEU A 101 18.97 -1.83 -5.75
N SER A 102 18.27 -0.73 -6.03
CA SER A 102 18.38 0.00 -7.29
C SER A 102 19.64 0.87 -7.40
N LYS A 103 20.49 0.97 -6.36
CA LYS A 103 21.78 1.71 -6.40
C LYS A 103 22.73 1.27 -7.53
N LYS A 104 22.54 0.06 -8.08
CA LYS A 104 23.32 -0.44 -9.23
C LYS A 104 22.93 0.23 -10.56
N GLN A 105 21.80 0.94 -10.59
CA GLN A 105 21.29 1.65 -11.76
C GLN A 105 21.91 3.03 -11.93
N THR A 106 21.69 3.64 -13.11
CA THR A 106 22.08 5.03 -13.36
C THR A 106 21.10 5.99 -12.72
N LEU A 107 21.46 7.28 -12.60
CA LEU A 107 20.58 8.31 -12.06
C LEU A 107 19.21 8.39 -12.76
N VAL A 108 19.13 8.02 -14.04
CA VAL A 108 17.89 8.09 -14.83
C VAL A 108 16.93 6.94 -14.50
N ASN A 109 17.46 5.77 -14.14
CA ASN A 109 16.67 4.55 -13.94
C ASN A 109 16.65 4.11 -12.46
N TYR A 110 17.15 4.96 -11.57
CA TYR A 110 17.31 4.67 -10.15
C TYR A 110 15.97 4.51 -9.44
N ASP A 111 15.05 5.43 -9.72
CA ASP A 111 13.72 5.44 -9.14
C ASP A 111 12.84 4.38 -9.80
N ALA A 112 11.96 3.78 -9.00
CA ALA A 112 10.91 2.93 -9.53
C ALA A 112 10.00 3.73 -10.47
N VAL A 113 9.50 3.08 -11.52
CA VAL A 113 8.40 3.66 -12.29
C VAL A 113 7.19 3.85 -11.37
N LEU A 114 6.48 4.98 -11.52
CA LEU A 114 5.39 5.40 -10.65
C LEU A 114 4.39 4.30 -10.24
N PRO A 115 3.83 3.47 -11.16
CA PRO A 115 2.88 2.42 -10.77
C PRO A 115 3.50 1.27 -9.96
N MET A 116 4.83 1.21 -9.86
CA MET A 116 5.59 0.21 -9.11
C MET A 116 6.32 0.80 -7.90
N ALA A 117 6.19 2.10 -7.62
CA ALA A 117 6.88 2.76 -6.51
C ALA A 117 6.52 2.15 -5.15
N GLU A 118 5.26 1.75 -5.00
CA GLU A 118 4.72 1.12 -3.78
C GLU A 118 5.00 -0.38 -3.66
N THR A 119 5.73 -0.97 -4.63
CA THR A 119 5.90 -2.43 -4.68
C THR A 119 6.58 -2.95 -3.43
N ALA A 120 7.67 -2.30 -3.00
CA ALA A 120 8.46 -2.75 -1.85
C ALA A 120 7.86 -2.36 -0.50
N SER A 121 7.26 -1.17 -0.41
CA SER A 121 6.67 -0.63 0.82
C SER A 121 5.46 -1.46 1.26
N VAL A 122 4.48 -1.65 0.37
CA VAL A 122 3.27 -2.43 0.65
C VAL A 122 3.59 -3.91 0.85
N PHE A 123 4.55 -4.47 0.11
CA PHE A 123 4.97 -5.86 0.32
C PHE A 123 5.62 -6.02 1.71
N GLY A 124 6.44 -5.05 2.13
CA GLY A 124 7.02 -4.98 3.47
C GLY A 124 5.97 -4.92 4.58
N GLU A 125 4.92 -4.13 4.40
CA GLU A 125 3.77 -4.13 5.31
C GLU A 125 3.09 -5.50 5.38
N MET A 126 2.86 -6.15 4.24
CA MET A 126 2.23 -7.47 4.20
C MET A 126 3.06 -8.52 4.96
N LEU A 127 4.39 -8.48 4.83
CA LEU A 127 5.29 -9.32 5.63
C LEU A 127 5.11 -9.05 7.14
N LEU A 128 5.10 -7.78 7.54
CA LEU A 128 4.90 -7.39 8.94
C LEU A 128 3.51 -7.81 9.46
N THR A 129 2.45 -7.61 8.68
CA THR A 129 1.09 -8.05 9.02
C THR A 129 1.04 -9.56 9.24
N ARG A 130 1.66 -10.35 8.36
CA ARG A 130 1.73 -11.82 8.52
C ARG A 130 2.54 -12.21 9.76
N LEU A 131 3.63 -11.52 10.08
CA LEU A 131 4.39 -11.76 11.30
C LEU A 131 3.52 -11.50 12.54
N PHE A 132 2.86 -10.35 12.63
CA PHE A 132 1.96 -10.03 13.75
C PHE A 132 0.83 -11.04 13.90
N LEU A 133 0.19 -11.42 12.79
CA LEU A 133 -0.85 -12.46 12.81
C LEU A 133 -0.31 -13.86 13.12
N SER A 134 0.99 -14.12 13.02
CA SER A 134 1.54 -15.42 13.42
C SER A 134 1.83 -15.49 14.93
N GLU A 135 2.15 -14.34 15.54
CA GLU A 135 2.56 -14.26 16.94
C GLU A 135 1.39 -13.91 17.88
N GLU A 136 0.44 -13.10 17.41
CA GLU A 136 -0.68 -12.64 18.22
C GLU A 136 -1.72 -13.74 18.43
N GLN A 137 -2.06 -13.96 19.70
CA GLN A 137 -2.99 -14.99 20.14
C GLN A 137 -4.35 -14.42 20.55
N ASP A 138 -4.42 -13.13 20.91
CA ASP A 138 -5.69 -12.50 21.26
C ASP A 138 -6.56 -12.31 20.00
N PRO A 139 -7.71 -12.99 19.88
CA PRO A 139 -8.59 -12.87 18.72
C PRO A 139 -9.03 -11.41 18.47
N LYS A 140 -9.17 -10.58 19.49
CA LYS A 140 -9.57 -9.18 19.33
C LYS A 140 -8.48 -8.35 18.65
N VAL A 141 -7.22 -8.56 19.06
CA VAL A 141 -6.08 -7.86 18.47
C VAL A 141 -5.85 -8.35 17.04
N ARG A 142 -5.94 -9.66 16.81
CA ARG A 142 -5.89 -10.25 15.46
C ARG A 142 -6.96 -9.68 14.53
N ALA A 143 -8.21 -9.59 15.01
CA ALA A 143 -9.31 -9.02 14.25
C ALA A 143 -9.05 -7.55 13.91
N SER A 144 -8.51 -6.76 14.86
CA SER A 144 -8.14 -5.37 14.61
C SER A 144 -7.07 -5.22 13.52
N ILE A 145 -6.02 -6.05 13.56
CA ILE A 145 -4.97 -6.09 12.52
C ILE A 145 -5.56 -6.43 11.14
N LEU A 146 -6.40 -7.47 11.08
CA LEU A 146 -7.05 -7.90 9.84
C LEU A 146 -8.00 -6.83 9.29
N CYS A 147 -8.84 -6.24 10.13
CA CYS A 147 -9.73 -5.14 9.74
C CYS A 147 -8.93 -3.97 9.17
N ALA A 148 -7.89 -3.52 9.88
CA ALA A 148 -7.06 -2.41 9.43
C ALA A 148 -6.43 -2.70 8.05
N LYS A 149 -5.90 -3.91 7.81
CA LYS A 149 -5.30 -4.23 6.50
C LYS A 149 -6.34 -4.40 5.40
N ILE A 150 -7.49 -5.01 5.67
CA ILE A 150 -8.58 -5.15 4.70
C ILE A 150 -9.12 -3.77 4.31
N GLU A 151 -9.31 -2.89 5.29
CA GLU A 151 -9.78 -1.51 5.08
C GLU A 151 -8.78 -0.70 4.24
N ASP A 152 -7.49 -0.80 4.54
CA ASP A 152 -6.42 -0.19 3.77
C ASP A 152 -6.41 -0.66 2.31
N ILE A 153 -6.51 -1.98 2.07
CA ILE A 153 -6.64 -2.54 0.71
C ILE A 153 -7.89 -1.99 0.01
N ILE A 154 -9.04 -1.93 0.70
CA ILE A 154 -10.28 -1.38 0.13
C ILE A 154 -10.13 0.09 -0.24
N ALA A 155 -9.47 0.88 0.61
CA ALA A 155 -9.22 2.29 0.38
C ALA A 155 -8.24 2.56 -0.78
N THR A 156 -7.28 1.65 -1.02
CA THR A 156 -6.23 1.81 -2.04
C THR A 156 -6.60 1.15 -3.38
N THR A 157 -7.45 0.13 -3.39
CA THR A 157 -7.93 -0.51 -4.64
C THR A 157 -9.33 -0.06 -5.01
N PHE A 158 -10.36 -0.46 -4.26
CA PHE A 158 -11.75 -0.29 -4.67
C PHE A 158 -12.17 1.19 -4.67
N ARG A 159 -11.78 1.96 -3.64
CA ARG A 159 -12.05 3.40 -3.60
C ARG A 159 -11.31 4.14 -4.72
N GLN A 160 -10.03 3.84 -4.96
CA GLN A 160 -9.28 4.49 -6.05
C GLN A 160 -9.82 4.10 -7.44
N ASN A 161 -10.39 2.90 -7.58
CA ASN A 161 -11.12 2.50 -8.78
C ASN A 161 -12.34 3.40 -9.01
N VAL A 162 -13.16 3.65 -7.98
CA VAL A 162 -14.28 4.61 -8.05
C VAL A 162 -13.81 6.00 -8.50
N LEU A 163 -12.72 6.51 -7.92
CA LEU A 163 -12.17 7.83 -8.30
C LEU A 163 -11.76 7.85 -9.78
N THR A 164 -11.11 6.78 -10.23
CA THR A 164 -10.68 6.62 -11.63
C THR A 164 -11.88 6.53 -12.57
N ARG A 165 -12.89 5.73 -12.22
CA ARG A 165 -14.12 5.58 -13.03
C ARG A 165 -14.90 6.88 -13.12
N PHE A 166 -15.01 7.61 -12.02
CA PHE A 166 -15.61 8.94 -11.98
C PHE A 166 -14.88 9.89 -12.93
N GLU A 167 -13.54 9.95 -12.86
CA GLU A 167 -12.74 10.82 -13.70
C GLU A 167 -12.89 10.46 -15.19
N ILE A 168 -12.85 9.17 -15.54
CA ILE A 168 -13.11 8.68 -16.91
C ILE A 168 -14.49 9.15 -17.38
N HIS A 169 -15.54 8.93 -16.60
CA HIS A 169 -16.91 9.31 -16.98
C HIS A 169 -17.07 10.83 -17.14
N ALA A 170 -16.50 11.62 -16.22
CA ALA A 170 -16.52 13.07 -16.30
C ALA A 170 -15.81 13.56 -17.57
N HIS A 171 -14.61 13.03 -17.86
CA HIS A 171 -13.85 13.39 -19.06
C HIS A 171 -14.54 12.95 -20.36
N LEU A 172 -15.20 11.79 -20.39
CA LEU A 172 -15.98 11.34 -21.54
C LEU A 172 -17.18 12.25 -21.80
N LYS A 173 -18.01 12.55 -20.80
CA LYS A 173 -19.15 13.46 -20.98
C LYS A 173 -18.73 14.89 -21.29
N ARG A 174 -17.58 15.33 -20.79
CA ARG A 174 -17.03 16.67 -21.06
C ARG A 174 -16.70 16.91 -22.53
N LYS A 175 -16.50 15.83 -23.32
CA LYS A 175 -16.28 15.94 -24.79
C LYS A 175 -17.45 16.60 -25.51
N ASP A 176 -18.67 16.34 -25.03
CA ASP A 176 -19.89 16.79 -25.71
C ASP A 176 -20.44 18.11 -25.15
N LYS A 177 -20.15 18.43 -23.88
CA LYS A 177 -20.65 19.64 -23.22
C LYS A 177 -19.83 20.05 -22.01
N LEU A 178 -20.03 21.29 -21.55
CA LEU A 178 -19.62 21.69 -20.19
C LEU A 178 -20.48 20.98 -19.16
N LEU A 179 -19.85 20.41 -18.13
CA LEU A 179 -20.56 19.74 -17.03
C LEU A 179 -20.86 20.75 -15.93
N SER A 180 -22.11 20.78 -15.49
CA SER A 180 -22.51 21.50 -14.29
C SER A 180 -22.02 20.78 -13.02
N PRO A 181 -21.91 21.49 -11.88
CA PRO A 181 -21.58 20.86 -10.61
C PRO A 181 -22.54 19.73 -10.22
N GLN A 182 -23.82 19.86 -10.55
CA GLN A 182 -24.81 18.81 -10.25
C GLN A 182 -24.56 17.54 -11.07
N GLU A 183 -24.18 17.66 -12.33
CA GLU A 183 -23.85 16.49 -13.15
C GLU A 183 -22.59 15.77 -12.67
N LEU A 184 -21.61 16.51 -12.14
CA LEU A 184 -20.45 15.91 -11.45
C LEU A 184 -20.88 15.21 -10.16
N CYS A 185 -21.76 15.82 -9.37
CA CYS A 185 -22.34 15.19 -8.19
C CYS A 185 -23.08 13.89 -8.52
N ASP A 186 -23.84 13.86 -9.63
CA ASP A 186 -24.60 12.68 -10.04
C ASP A 186 -23.67 11.54 -10.52
N LEU A 187 -22.63 11.87 -11.31
CA LEU A 187 -21.59 10.91 -11.68
C LEU A 187 -20.85 10.35 -10.44
N TRP A 188 -20.49 11.22 -9.51
CA TRP A 188 -19.81 10.84 -8.28
C TRP A 188 -20.67 9.90 -7.43
N TRP A 189 -21.96 10.20 -7.33
CA TRP A 189 -22.93 9.38 -6.61
C TRP A 189 -23.09 8.00 -7.23
N GLU A 190 -23.20 7.93 -8.56
CA GLU A 190 -23.32 6.68 -9.30
C GLU A 190 -22.11 5.77 -9.09
N GLU A 191 -20.89 6.29 -9.20
CA GLU A 191 -19.68 5.49 -9.03
C GLU A 191 -19.48 5.05 -7.57
N ASN A 192 -19.77 5.89 -6.58
CA ASN A 192 -19.70 5.48 -5.18
C ASN A 192 -20.76 4.43 -4.81
N GLY A 193 -21.94 4.47 -5.43
CA GLY A 193 -22.98 3.45 -5.22
C GLY A 193 -22.52 2.05 -5.62
N LYS A 194 -21.63 1.92 -6.60
CA LYS A 194 -21.07 0.63 -7.06
C LYS A 194 -20.09 0.01 -6.06
N LEU A 195 -19.44 0.82 -5.23
CA LEU A 195 -18.43 0.37 -4.26
C LEU A 195 -19.03 -0.45 -3.12
N PHE A 196 -20.08 0.09 -2.51
CA PHE A 196 -20.65 -0.49 -1.29
C PHE A 196 -21.99 -1.19 -1.53
N GLY A 197 -22.63 -0.98 -2.69
CA GLY A 197 -23.98 -1.48 -2.93
C GLY A 197 -24.94 -1.07 -1.82
N ASP A 198 -25.72 -2.03 -1.33
CA ASP A 198 -26.69 -1.81 -0.24
C ASP A 198 -26.09 -1.96 1.17
N ALA A 199 -24.79 -2.26 1.29
CA ALA A 199 -24.14 -2.49 2.59
C ALA A 199 -23.88 -1.18 3.37
N VAL A 200 -23.75 -0.05 2.66
CA VAL A 200 -23.44 1.27 3.26
C VAL A 200 -24.44 2.31 2.79
N GLU A 201 -25.10 2.95 3.75
CA GLU A 201 -25.93 4.13 3.49
C GLU A 201 -25.03 5.35 3.26
N MET A 202 -24.98 5.82 2.01
CA MET A 202 -24.29 7.07 1.67
C MET A 202 -25.13 8.27 2.13
N ILE A 203 -24.57 9.15 2.96
CA ILE A 203 -25.26 10.38 3.35
C ILE A 203 -25.38 11.34 2.14
N PRO A 204 -26.53 12.00 1.91
CA PRO A 204 -26.77 12.83 0.72
C PRO A 204 -25.71 13.91 0.47
N SER A 205 -25.13 14.47 1.53
CA SER A 205 -24.07 15.49 1.44
C SER A 205 -22.80 14.96 0.77
N TYR A 206 -22.57 13.65 0.74
CA TYR A 206 -21.41 13.05 0.09
C TYR A 206 -21.43 13.14 -1.44
N LYS A 207 -22.54 13.58 -2.06
CA LYS A 207 -22.59 13.93 -3.49
C LYS A 207 -21.50 14.91 -3.91
N TRP A 208 -21.06 15.77 -3.00
CA TRP A 208 -19.99 16.75 -3.22
C TRP A 208 -18.59 16.19 -2.97
N GLY A 209 -18.45 14.90 -2.63
CA GLY A 209 -17.17 14.30 -2.25
C GLY A 209 -16.10 14.37 -3.34
N TRP A 210 -16.46 14.54 -4.61
CA TRP A 210 -15.48 14.70 -5.68
C TRP A 210 -14.63 15.96 -5.53
N SER A 211 -15.15 17.03 -4.91
CA SER A 211 -14.52 18.35 -4.94
C SER A 211 -13.29 18.48 -4.03
N TYR A 212 -13.14 17.61 -3.03
CA TYR A 212 -11.98 17.63 -2.12
C TYR A 212 -10.84 16.72 -2.58
N ILE A 213 -11.05 15.92 -3.63
CA ILE A 213 -10.04 15.01 -4.16
C ILE A 213 -9.05 15.82 -5.00
N SER A 214 -7.92 16.16 -4.39
CA SER A 214 -6.85 16.97 -5.01
C SER A 214 -6.32 16.38 -6.32
N HIS A 215 -6.28 15.04 -6.44
CA HIS A 215 -5.76 14.34 -7.62
C HIS A 215 -6.47 14.71 -8.91
N PHE A 216 -7.79 14.97 -8.88
CA PHE A 216 -8.54 15.38 -10.08
C PHE A 216 -8.08 16.72 -10.68
N VAL A 217 -7.44 17.57 -9.88
CA VAL A 217 -6.94 18.87 -10.31
C VAL A 217 -5.45 18.82 -10.64
N HIS A 218 -4.66 18.20 -9.77
CA HIS A 218 -3.20 18.29 -9.82
C HIS A 218 -2.52 17.09 -10.53
N ALA A 219 -3.17 15.93 -10.56
CA ALA A 219 -2.58 14.68 -11.05
C ALA A 219 -3.67 13.80 -11.71
N ARG A 220 -4.19 14.27 -12.85
CA ARG A 220 -5.29 13.58 -13.56
C ARG A 220 -4.96 12.13 -13.85
N PHE A 221 -5.92 11.24 -13.64
CA PHE A 221 -5.85 9.79 -13.78
C PHE A 221 -4.80 9.09 -12.90
N TYR A 222 -4.22 9.79 -11.94
CA TYR A 222 -3.21 9.22 -11.05
C TYR A 222 -3.78 8.15 -10.11
N CYS A 223 -5.06 8.27 -9.71
CA CYS A 223 -5.73 7.29 -8.84
C CYS A 223 -5.64 5.84 -9.36
N TYR A 224 -5.57 5.64 -10.69
CA TYR A 224 -5.39 4.31 -11.28
C TYR A 224 -4.08 3.65 -10.84
N SER A 225 -3.01 4.43 -10.66
CA SER A 225 -1.70 3.89 -10.29
C SER A 225 -1.72 3.23 -8.91
N TYR A 226 -2.54 3.71 -7.97
CA TYR A 226 -2.77 3.04 -6.68
C TYR A 226 -3.44 1.68 -6.85
N VAL A 227 -4.47 1.60 -7.69
CA VAL A 227 -5.17 0.34 -7.97
C VAL A 227 -4.20 -0.68 -8.57
N PHE A 228 -3.42 -0.25 -9.57
CA PHE A 228 -2.43 -1.10 -10.22
C PHE A 228 -1.36 -1.54 -9.22
N GLY A 229 -0.77 -0.61 -8.48
CA GLY A 229 0.32 -0.89 -7.54
C GLY A 229 -0.11 -1.84 -6.42
N GLU A 230 -1.23 -1.56 -5.77
CA GLU A 230 -1.74 -2.40 -4.68
C GLU A 230 -2.11 -3.80 -5.18
N LEU A 231 -2.85 -3.92 -6.29
CA LEU A 231 -3.18 -5.25 -6.85
C LEU A 231 -1.93 -5.99 -7.35
N LEU A 232 -0.93 -5.29 -7.87
CA LEU A 232 0.33 -5.89 -8.27
C LEU A 232 1.01 -6.51 -7.05
N VAL A 233 1.12 -5.77 -5.95
CA VAL A 233 1.73 -6.24 -4.71
C VAL A 233 0.98 -7.42 -4.12
N LEU A 234 -0.35 -7.35 -4.04
CA LEU A 234 -1.16 -8.45 -3.51
C LEU A 234 -1.00 -9.73 -4.36
N SER A 235 -0.93 -9.57 -5.68
CA SER A 235 -0.72 -10.70 -6.61
C SER A 235 0.69 -11.28 -6.50
N LEU A 236 1.72 -10.43 -6.38
CA LEU A 236 3.10 -10.83 -6.10
C LEU A 236 3.22 -11.52 -4.74
N PHE A 237 2.55 -11.02 -3.72
CA PHE A 237 2.55 -11.62 -2.39
C PHE A 237 1.87 -12.99 -2.40
N ARG A 238 0.75 -13.14 -3.13
CA ARG A 238 0.13 -14.44 -3.34
C ARG A 238 1.06 -15.42 -4.06
N GLN A 239 1.77 -14.95 -5.09
CA GLN A 239 2.77 -15.76 -5.76
C GLN A 239 3.92 -16.17 -4.83
N TYR A 240 4.38 -15.27 -3.94
CA TYR A 240 5.34 -15.62 -2.90
C TYR A 240 4.83 -16.74 -1.98
N LEU A 241 3.56 -16.72 -1.57
CA LEU A 241 2.99 -17.78 -0.74
C LEU A 241 2.92 -19.15 -1.48
N GLU A 242 2.82 -19.14 -2.81
CA GLU A 242 2.79 -20.33 -3.66
C GLU A 242 4.19 -20.87 -3.98
N ASP A 243 5.10 -19.99 -4.39
CA ASP A 243 6.46 -20.33 -4.85
C ASP A 243 7.49 -20.41 -3.70
N GLY A 244 7.17 -19.84 -2.54
CA GLY A 244 8.03 -19.79 -1.36
C GLY A 244 9.38 -19.14 -1.65
N LYS A 245 10.48 -19.78 -1.21
CA LYS A 245 11.84 -19.24 -1.34
C LYS A 245 12.30 -19.04 -2.79
N ALA A 246 11.69 -19.72 -3.77
CA ALA A 246 12.03 -19.55 -5.18
C ALA A 246 11.58 -18.19 -5.75
N PHE A 247 10.62 -17.52 -5.08
CA PHE A 247 10.15 -16.19 -5.45
C PHE A 247 11.16 -15.08 -5.10
N VAL A 248 11.81 -15.20 -3.95
CA VAL A 248 12.66 -14.17 -3.34
C VAL A 248 13.69 -13.59 -4.31
N PRO A 249 14.55 -14.37 -4.99
CA PRO A 249 15.56 -13.80 -5.90
C PRO A 249 14.93 -13.02 -7.06
N LYS A 250 13.82 -13.52 -7.64
CA LYS A 250 13.11 -12.84 -8.72
C LYS A 250 12.57 -11.48 -8.28
N TYR A 251 12.05 -11.42 -7.05
CA TYR A 251 11.53 -10.19 -6.47
C TYR A 251 12.64 -9.17 -6.18
N LEU A 252 13.78 -9.61 -5.65
CA LEU A 252 14.93 -8.73 -5.44
C LEU A 252 15.50 -8.21 -6.76
N ASP A 253 15.52 -9.04 -7.81
CA ASP A 253 15.91 -8.62 -9.16
C ASP A 253 14.97 -7.55 -9.72
N LEU A 254 13.65 -7.70 -9.54
CA LEU A 254 12.66 -6.69 -9.90
C LEU A 254 12.93 -5.34 -9.21
N LEU A 255 13.10 -5.34 -7.89
CA LEU A 255 13.39 -4.11 -7.14
C LEU A 255 14.73 -3.50 -7.57
N SER A 256 15.72 -4.35 -7.82
CA SER A 256 17.04 -3.89 -8.26
C SER A 256 17.04 -3.31 -9.67
N ALA A 257 16.01 -3.58 -10.48
CA ALA A 257 15.88 -3.05 -11.83
C ALA A 257 15.48 -1.56 -11.84
N GLY A 258 14.94 -1.03 -10.74
CA GLY A 258 14.45 0.35 -10.66
C GLY A 258 13.48 0.66 -11.80
N GLY A 259 13.72 1.76 -12.50
CA GLY A 259 12.93 2.21 -13.65
C GLY A 259 13.57 1.91 -15.01
N THR A 260 14.33 0.82 -15.13
CA THR A 260 15.06 0.49 -16.37
C THR A 260 14.18 0.17 -17.58
N ASP A 261 12.93 -0.25 -17.36
CA ASP A 261 11.98 -0.59 -18.42
C ASP A 261 10.53 -0.34 -17.95
N SER A 262 9.59 -0.57 -18.84
CA SER A 262 8.15 -0.51 -18.57
C SER A 262 7.69 -1.62 -17.61
N PRO A 263 6.63 -1.40 -16.81
CA PRO A 263 6.11 -2.42 -15.89
C PRO A 263 5.86 -3.80 -16.52
N PRO A 264 5.25 -3.91 -17.74
CA PRO A 264 5.07 -5.21 -18.39
C PRO A 264 6.40 -5.95 -18.64
N ASN A 265 7.44 -5.24 -19.11
CA ASN A 265 8.73 -5.85 -19.41
C ASN A 265 9.48 -6.28 -18.13
N LEU A 266 9.44 -5.43 -17.09
CA LEU A 266 10.04 -5.75 -15.79
C LEU A 266 9.40 -6.99 -15.17
N LEU A 267 8.07 -7.09 -15.21
CA LEU A 267 7.32 -8.23 -14.66
C LEU A 267 7.47 -9.49 -15.52
N SER A 268 7.56 -9.35 -16.85
CA SER A 268 7.81 -10.47 -17.75
C SER A 268 9.15 -11.16 -17.44
N ALA A 269 10.16 -10.44 -16.96
CA ALA A 269 11.44 -11.03 -16.56
C ALA A 269 11.31 -11.97 -15.35
N MET A 270 10.27 -11.79 -14.52
CA MET A 270 9.91 -12.72 -13.43
C MET A 270 9.00 -13.87 -13.88
N GLY A 271 8.59 -13.88 -15.16
CA GLY A 271 7.60 -14.81 -15.71
C GLY A 271 6.15 -14.38 -15.46
N ILE A 272 5.90 -13.09 -15.24
CA ILE A 272 4.56 -12.54 -15.00
C ILE A 272 4.06 -11.83 -16.26
N ASP A 273 2.90 -12.24 -16.77
CA ASP A 273 2.19 -11.52 -17.83
C ASP A 273 1.10 -10.64 -17.21
N VAL A 274 1.28 -9.32 -17.32
CA VAL A 274 0.31 -8.33 -16.82
C VAL A 274 -1.00 -8.33 -17.61
N ASN A 275 -1.06 -8.97 -18.78
CA ASN A 275 -2.29 -9.11 -19.56
C ASN A 275 -3.10 -10.34 -19.16
N ASP A 276 -2.54 -11.24 -18.33
CA ASP A 276 -3.26 -12.39 -17.81
C ASP A 276 -4.20 -11.97 -16.67
N PRO A 277 -5.53 -12.07 -16.83
CA PRO A 277 -6.46 -11.78 -15.74
C PRO A 277 -6.26 -12.72 -14.53
N GLY A 278 -5.75 -13.92 -14.76
CA GLY A 278 -5.43 -14.89 -13.71
C GLY A 278 -4.38 -14.37 -12.74
N PHE A 279 -3.40 -13.58 -13.21
CA PHE A 279 -2.42 -12.93 -12.34
C PHE A 279 -3.10 -11.97 -11.36
N TRP A 280 -3.93 -11.05 -11.86
CA TRP A 280 -4.62 -10.06 -11.04
C TRP A 280 -5.66 -10.69 -10.10
N GLN A 281 -6.28 -11.80 -10.51
CA GLN A 281 -7.21 -12.55 -9.67
C GLN A 281 -6.54 -13.07 -8.38
N LYS A 282 -5.23 -13.36 -8.40
CA LYS A 282 -4.48 -13.76 -7.21
C LYS A 282 -4.52 -12.70 -6.11
N GLY A 283 -4.46 -11.41 -6.48
CA GLY A 283 -4.59 -10.31 -5.54
C GLY A 283 -5.96 -10.32 -4.84
N TYR A 284 -7.05 -10.50 -5.59
CA TYR A 284 -8.39 -10.60 -5.01
C TYR A 284 -8.59 -11.86 -4.17
N ASP A 285 -7.97 -12.98 -4.56
CA ASP A 285 -8.00 -14.21 -3.77
C ASP A 285 -7.33 -14.02 -2.40
N LEU A 286 -6.23 -13.25 -2.35
CA LEU A 286 -5.58 -12.90 -1.08
C LEU A 286 -6.50 -12.03 -0.20
N VAL A 287 -7.21 -11.06 -0.77
CA VAL A 287 -8.21 -10.25 -0.03
C VAL A 287 -9.33 -11.12 0.52
N ARG A 288 -9.85 -12.05 -0.29
CA ARG A 288 -10.85 -13.02 0.17
C ARG A 288 -10.32 -13.84 1.34
N ASP A 289 -9.10 -14.35 1.25
CA ASP A 289 -8.50 -15.18 2.29
C ASP A 289 -8.32 -14.38 3.61
N LEU A 290 -7.95 -13.09 3.55
CA LEU A 290 -7.91 -12.20 4.71
C LEU A 290 -9.29 -12.03 5.36
N ILE A 291 -10.34 -11.84 4.56
CA ILE A 291 -11.73 -11.75 5.04
C ILE A 291 -12.17 -13.06 5.72
N MET A 292 -11.80 -14.20 5.13
CA MET A 292 -12.11 -15.51 5.73
C MET A 292 -11.34 -15.73 7.04
N GLU A 293 -10.09 -15.29 7.13
CA GLU A 293 -9.30 -15.32 8.37
C GLU A 293 -9.94 -14.42 9.45
N LEU A 294 -10.45 -13.24 9.07
CA LEU A 294 -11.16 -12.35 9.97
C LEU A 294 -12.44 -13.00 10.53
N LYS A 295 -13.28 -13.56 9.65
CA LYS A 295 -14.51 -14.26 10.07
C LYS A 295 -14.22 -15.39 11.05
N LYS A 296 -13.25 -16.24 10.71
CA LYS A 296 -12.79 -17.32 11.60
C LYS A 296 -12.30 -16.79 12.95
N THR A 297 -11.58 -15.67 12.96
CA THR A 297 -11.09 -15.03 14.19
C THR A 297 -12.24 -14.51 15.07
N LEU A 298 -13.34 -14.07 14.45
CA LEU A 298 -14.56 -13.60 15.13
C LEU A 298 -15.52 -14.74 15.50
N GLY A 299 -15.29 -15.97 15.03
CA GLY A 299 -16.16 -17.12 15.26
C GLY A 299 -17.35 -17.21 14.31
N GLU A 300 -17.27 -16.56 13.15
CA GLU A 300 -18.26 -16.61 12.05
C GLU A 300 -17.91 -17.66 10.98
#